data_AF-A0A182SBA1-F1
#
_entry.id   AF-A0A182SBA1-F1
#
_cell.length_a   1.000
_cell.length_b   1.000
_cell.length_c   1.000
_cell.angle_alpha   90.00
_cell.angle_beta   90.00
_cell.angle_gamma   90.00
#
_symmetry.space_group_name_H-M   'P 1'
#
loop_
_entity.id
_entity.type
_entity.pdbx_description
1 polymer ?
#
loop_
_entity_poly.entity_id
_entity_poly.type
_entity_poly.pdbx_seq_one_letter_code
_entity_poly.pdbx_strand_id
1 'polypeptide(L)'
;MSVLRSLLTTGVLACSLWLTVLPVSAQTDSPAVQQQNAEVKLQRNPDEACLRCHKPQQNAMHGKHAGAINPNNQLPVTCTNCHGNPSPHHREGVKDVMRFNEPMYGVETQNSVCMSCHLPEALQKAFWPHDVHLAKVTCASCHQLHPQQDKMQELSDKGRIQLCVDCHRQQQDNPAFNPAAVRLGVLAVASTAVEKVLARTMNINGVRYGMVHDESRCIGCTACMDACRDVNQVPVGVSRLTIIRSEPIGSFPDVKYRFFRHSCQHCDDAPCVDVCPTGASFHDAASGIVDVNPDLCVGCQYCIAACPYR
;
A
#
# COMPACT_ATOMS: atom_id res chain seq x y z
N MET A 1 47.47 51.01 57.99
CA MET A 1 48.55 50.04 58.26
C MET A 1 48.88 49.34 56.96
N SER A 2 50.16 49.40 56.55
CA SER A 2 50.89 48.58 55.55
C SER A 2 50.16 47.98 54.33
N VAL A 3 50.68 47.91 53.10
CA VAL A 3 51.88 48.40 52.38
C VAL A 3 51.93 47.57 51.07
N LEU A 4 52.44 48.17 49.97
CA LEU A 4 53.09 47.56 48.79
C LEU A 4 52.31 46.70 47.77
N ARG A 5 52.32 47.17 46.50
CA ARG A 5 52.70 46.46 45.24
C ARG A 5 52.47 47.44 44.08
N SER A 6 53.42 48.28 43.67
CA SER A 6 54.69 48.05 42.94
C SER A 6 54.53 47.53 41.49
N LEU A 7 54.78 48.47 40.57
CA LEU A 7 55.43 48.35 39.25
C LEU A 7 54.59 47.92 38.04
N LEU A 8 53.92 48.92 37.45
CA LEU A 8 53.71 49.08 36.02
C LEU A 8 54.32 50.44 35.66
N THR A 9 55.25 50.50 34.71
CA THR A 9 55.40 51.55 33.67
C THR A 9 56.78 51.52 33.02
N THR A 10 56.78 51.12 31.74
CA THR A 10 57.43 51.79 30.60
C THR A 10 58.87 52.32 30.75
N GLY A 11 59.79 51.74 29.99
CA GLY A 11 61.13 52.27 29.76
C GLY A 11 61.75 51.69 28.49
N VAL A 12 61.45 52.34 27.36
CA VAL A 12 62.03 52.14 26.03
C VAL A 12 63.55 52.37 26.08
N LEU A 13 64.36 51.50 25.46
CA LEU A 13 65.64 51.88 24.82
C LEU A 13 66.26 50.74 23.98
N ALA A 14 66.15 50.93 22.66
CA ALA A 14 67.13 50.69 21.59
C ALA A 14 68.08 49.47 21.64
N CYS A 15 67.90 48.56 20.67
CA CYS A 15 69.02 47.90 19.97
C CYS A 15 68.64 47.58 18.51
N SER A 16 69.02 48.52 17.64
CA SER A 16 69.60 48.32 16.30
C SER A 16 69.47 46.96 15.58
N LEU A 17 68.58 46.95 14.58
CA LEU A 17 68.90 46.85 13.15
C LEU A 17 69.75 45.66 12.64
N TRP A 18 69.16 44.47 12.50
CA TRP A 18 69.63 43.44 11.56
C TRP A 18 68.48 43.05 10.61
N LEU A 19 68.40 43.73 9.47
CA LEU A 19 67.56 43.37 8.33
C LEU A 19 68.20 42.20 7.60
N THR A 20 67.67 40.99 7.78
CA THR A 20 67.88 39.88 6.84
C THR A 20 66.61 39.72 6.01
N VAL A 21 66.75 40.00 4.72
CA VAL A 21 65.68 39.84 3.72
C VAL A 21 65.67 38.36 3.35
N LEU A 22 64.73 37.60 3.89
CA LEU A 22 64.42 36.26 3.39
C LEU A 22 63.51 36.39 2.16
N PRO A 23 63.82 35.74 1.03
CA PRO A 23 62.92 35.73 -0.10
C PRO A 23 61.67 34.91 0.24
N VAL A 24 60.52 35.58 0.22
CA VAL A 24 59.20 34.92 0.18
C VAL A 24 59.06 34.32 -1.23
N SER A 25 59.39 33.04 -1.38
CA SER A 25 58.87 32.24 -2.49
C SER A 25 57.44 31.85 -2.15
N ALA A 26 56.48 32.50 -2.79
CA ALA A 26 55.09 32.01 -2.80
C ALA A 26 55.06 30.71 -3.61
N GLN A 27 55.03 29.56 -2.91
CA GLN A 27 54.70 28.29 -3.55
C GLN A 27 53.23 28.33 -3.94
N THR A 28 52.96 28.44 -5.24
CA THR A 28 51.65 28.16 -5.82
C THR A 28 51.43 26.66 -5.84
N ASP A 29 51.17 26.05 -4.69
CA ASP A 29 50.64 24.70 -4.60
C ASP A 29 49.15 24.73 -4.98
N SER A 30 48.89 24.85 -6.28
CA SER A 30 47.65 24.36 -6.85
C SER A 30 47.74 22.83 -6.84
N PRO A 31 46.80 22.10 -6.22
CA PRO A 31 46.81 20.65 -6.34
C PRO A 31 46.65 20.33 -7.83
N ALA A 32 47.64 19.64 -8.38
CA ALA A 32 47.57 19.12 -9.74
C ALA A 32 46.33 18.21 -9.79
N VAL A 33 45.27 18.68 -10.44
CA VAL A 33 44.14 17.84 -10.82
C VAL A 33 44.74 16.83 -11.79
N GLN A 34 45.04 15.63 -11.29
CA GLN A 34 45.32 14.49 -12.15
C GLN A 34 44.12 14.37 -13.06
N GLN A 35 44.32 14.70 -14.32
CA GLN A 35 43.35 14.49 -15.37
C GLN A 35 43.25 12.97 -15.54
N GLN A 36 42.40 12.37 -14.71
CA GLN A 36 41.96 11.02 -14.93
C GLN A 36 41.28 11.06 -16.29
N ASN A 37 41.97 10.52 -17.29
CA ASN A 37 41.38 10.21 -18.58
C ASN A 37 40.30 9.16 -18.30
N ALA A 38 39.11 9.62 -17.90
CA ALA A 38 37.95 8.76 -17.80
C ALA A 38 37.72 8.24 -19.22
N GLU A 39 37.90 6.94 -19.41
CA GLU A 39 37.55 6.27 -20.64
C GLU A 39 36.03 6.39 -20.80
N VAL A 40 35.57 7.37 -21.59
CA VAL A 40 34.16 7.58 -21.88
C VAL A 40 33.71 6.47 -22.82
N LYS A 41 33.26 5.36 -22.24
CA LYS A 41 32.58 4.32 -23.00
C LYS A 41 31.18 4.81 -23.31
N LEU A 42 30.90 5.12 -24.58
CA LEU A 42 29.55 5.41 -25.06
C LEU A 42 28.67 4.19 -24.81
N GLN A 43 27.95 4.16 -23.68
CA GLN A 43 26.85 3.23 -23.50
C GLN A 43 25.73 3.69 -24.42
N ARG A 44 25.57 3.01 -25.55
CA ARG A 44 24.35 3.12 -26.36
C ARG A 44 23.17 2.85 -25.43
N ASN A 45 22.15 3.71 -25.47
CA ASN A 45 20.95 3.53 -24.67
C ASN A 45 20.39 2.11 -24.96
N PRO A 46 20.43 1.19 -23.98
CA PRO A 46 20.01 -0.20 -24.19
C PRO A 46 18.57 -0.32 -24.67
N ASP A 47 17.74 0.67 -24.35
CA ASP A 47 16.31 0.71 -24.68
C ASP A 47 16.04 1.28 -26.07
N GLU A 48 17.01 1.93 -26.71
CA GLU A 48 16.83 2.57 -28.02
C GLU A 48 16.39 1.56 -29.09
N ALA A 49 16.92 0.33 -29.02
CA ALA A 49 16.55 -0.75 -29.93
C ALA A 49 15.04 -1.10 -29.81
N CYS A 50 14.51 -1.13 -28.59
CA CYS A 50 13.10 -1.40 -28.32
C CYS A 50 12.22 -0.22 -28.78
N LEU A 51 12.62 1.01 -28.46
CA LEU A 51 11.85 2.24 -28.72
C LEU A 51 11.77 2.61 -30.21
N ARG A 52 12.62 2.04 -31.06
CA ARG A 52 12.48 2.16 -32.53
C ARG A 52 11.18 1.55 -33.06
N CYS A 53 10.61 0.56 -32.37
CA CYS A 53 9.37 -0.09 -32.76
C CYS A 53 8.23 0.15 -31.75
N HIS A 54 8.55 0.25 -30.46
CA HIS A 54 7.56 0.50 -29.41
C HIS A 54 7.34 2.00 -29.20
N LYS A 55 6.09 2.45 -29.36
CA LYS A 55 5.68 3.87 -29.20
C LYS A 55 6.17 4.47 -27.87
N PRO A 56 7.05 5.48 -27.87
CA PRO A 56 7.65 6.00 -26.64
C PRO A 56 6.65 6.60 -25.64
N GLN A 57 5.56 7.21 -26.11
CA GLN A 57 4.58 7.83 -25.21
C GLN A 57 3.75 6.82 -24.39
N GLN A 58 3.59 5.59 -24.87
CA GLN A 58 2.74 4.57 -24.24
C GLN A 58 3.55 3.40 -23.66
N ASN A 59 4.63 3.02 -24.36
CA ASN A 59 5.38 1.80 -24.06
C ASN A 59 6.76 2.06 -23.46
N ALA A 60 7.23 3.30 -23.38
CA ALA A 60 8.43 3.59 -22.62
C ALA A 60 8.12 3.63 -21.11
N MET A 61 9.16 3.42 -20.32
CA MET A 61 9.09 3.51 -18.87
C MET A 61 9.17 4.97 -18.45
N HIS A 62 8.08 5.53 -17.93
CA HIS A 62 8.02 6.91 -17.39
C HIS A 62 7.81 6.95 -15.88
N GLY A 63 7.46 5.82 -15.27
CA GLY A 63 7.24 5.71 -13.83
C GLY A 63 8.53 5.72 -13.02
N LYS A 64 8.44 5.29 -11.75
CA LYS A 64 9.57 5.31 -10.80
C LYS A 64 10.80 4.52 -11.26
N HIS A 65 10.62 3.51 -12.11
CA HIS A 65 11.72 2.72 -12.65
C HIS A 65 12.55 3.44 -13.72
N ALA A 66 12.03 4.52 -14.33
CA ALA A 66 12.74 5.27 -15.36
C ALA A 66 14.06 5.90 -14.88
N GLY A 67 14.13 6.25 -13.60
CA GLY A 67 15.33 6.80 -12.95
C GLY A 67 15.96 5.86 -11.92
N ALA A 68 15.54 4.60 -11.86
CA ALA A 68 16.03 3.65 -10.87
C ALA A 68 17.36 3.02 -11.30
N ILE A 69 18.18 2.66 -10.31
CA ILE A 69 19.40 1.88 -10.50
C ILE A 69 19.09 0.42 -10.17
N ASN A 70 19.48 -0.49 -11.06
CA ASN A 70 19.34 -1.92 -10.86
C ASN A 70 20.37 -2.38 -9.79
N PRO A 71 19.92 -2.94 -8.65
CA PRO A 71 20.79 -3.30 -7.55
C PRO A 71 21.79 -4.41 -7.90
N ASN A 72 21.51 -5.22 -8.94
CA ASN A 72 22.33 -6.38 -9.31
C ASN A 72 23.58 -6.01 -10.12
N ASN A 73 23.57 -4.88 -10.82
CA ASN A 73 24.66 -4.47 -11.71
C ASN A 73 25.06 -2.99 -11.57
N GLN A 74 24.37 -2.21 -10.73
CA GLN A 74 24.62 -0.79 -10.48
C GLN A 74 24.50 0.09 -11.74
N LEU A 75 23.73 -0.35 -12.72
CA LEU A 75 23.40 0.42 -13.93
C LEU A 75 21.94 0.85 -13.92
N PRO A 76 21.54 1.86 -14.71
CA PRO A 76 20.13 2.21 -14.88
C PRO A 76 19.28 0.99 -15.28
N VAL A 77 18.05 0.92 -14.77
CA VAL A 77 17.09 -0.12 -15.19
C VAL A 77 16.76 0.05 -16.67
N THR A 78 16.70 -1.08 -17.38
CA THR A 78 16.46 -1.17 -18.83
C THR A 78 15.28 -2.08 -19.14
N CYS A 79 14.77 -2.03 -20.37
CA CYS A 79 13.64 -2.84 -20.85
C CYS A 79 13.86 -4.33 -20.58
N THR A 80 15.06 -4.84 -20.87
CA THR A 80 15.36 -6.28 -20.78
C THR A 80 15.50 -6.78 -19.35
N ASN A 81 15.68 -5.89 -18.36
CA ASN A 81 15.67 -6.28 -16.95
C ASN A 81 14.31 -6.80 -16.49
N CYS A 82 13.22 -6.36 -17.12
CA CYS A 82 11.87 -6.82 -16.82
C CYS A 82 11.30 -7.70 -17.94
N HIS A 83 11.52 -7.33 -19.20
CA HIS A 83 10.93 -8.01 -20.34
C HIS A 83 11.79 -9.14 -20.91
N GLY A 84 13.07 -9.23 -20.56
CA GLY A 84 13.98 -10.15 -21.22
C GLY A 84 14.29 -9.73 -22.66
N ASN A 85 14.87 -10.64 -23.45
CA ASN A 85 15.33 -10.34 -24.80
C ASN A 85 14.33 -10.85 -25.86
N PRO A 86 14.00 -10.03 -26.89
CA PRO A 86 13.14 -10.47 -27.98
C PRO A 86 13.85 -11.51 -28.85
N SER A 87 13.08 -12.46 -29.36
CA SER A 87 13.54 -13.46 -30.34
C SER A 87 13.44 -12.92 -31.77
N PRO A 88 14.03 -13.61 -32.77
CA PRO A 88 13.80 -13.28 -34.18
C PRO A 88 12.32 -13.30 -34.60
N HIS A 89 11.49 -14.10 -33.90
CA HIS A 89 10.06 -14.26 -34.16
C HIS A 89 9.19 -13.36 -33.27
N HIS A 90 9.77 -12.35 -32.61
CA HIS A 90 9.07 -11.51 -31.64
C HIS A 90 7.76 -10.88 -32.16
N ARG A 91 7.73 -10.50 -33.44
CA ARG A 91 6.56 -9.89 -34.10
C ARG A 91 5.39 -10.86 -34.29
N GLU A 92 5.65 -12.16 -34.21
CA GLU A 92 4.63 -13.21 -34.33
C GLU A 92 3.90 -13.45 -33.00
N GLY A 93 4.28 -12.76 -31.92
CA GLY A 93 3.64 -12.88 -30.62
C GLY A 93 4.04 -14.14 -29.85
N VAL A 94 5.25 -14.66 -30.12
CA VAL A 94 5.80 -15.83 -29.43
C VAL A 94 6.13 -15.53 -27.97
N LYS A 95 6.39 -16.60 -27.19
CA LYS A 95 6.74 -16.55 -25.77
C LYS A 95 8.23 -16.24 -25.58
N ASP A 96 8.65 -15.03 -25.93
CA ASP A 96 10.06 -14.58 -25.85
C ASP A 96 10.30 -13.53 -24.76
N VAL A 97 9.50 -12.46 -24.75
CA VAL A 97 9.56 -11.42 -23.72
C VAL A 97 8.48 -11.61 -22.67
N MET A 98 8.78 -11.25 -21.42
CA MET A 98 7.79 -11.24 -20.36
C MET A 98 6.65 -10.27 -20.68
N ARG A 99 5.42 -10.72 -20.45
CA ARG A 99 4.22 -9.90 -20.57
C ARG A 99 3.48 -9.91 -19.24
N PHE A 100 3.39 -8.74 -18.62
CA PHE A 100 2.77 -8.59 -17.31
C PHE A 100 1.27 -8.37 -17.45
N ASN A 101 0.50 -8.97 -16.55
CA ASN A 101 -0.96 -8.94 -16.53
C ASN A 101 -1.62 -9.42 -17.84
N GLU A 102 -0.95 -10.37 -18.53
CA GLU A 102 -1.43 -11.05 -19.72
C GLU A 102 -1.42 -12.58 -19.51
N PRO A 103 -2.32 -13.34 -20.15
CA PRO A 103 -2.48 -14.77 -19.88
C PRO A 103 -1.34 -15.66 -20.40
N MET A 104 -0.33 -15.08 -21.06
CA MET A 104 0.78 -15.83 -21.69
C MET A 104 1.72 -16.51 -20.67
N TYR A 105 1.85 -15.93 -19.47
CA TYR A 105 2.71 -16.43 -18.39
C TYR A 105 1.90 -16.60 -17.11
N GLY A 106 2.21 -17.62 -16.32
CA GLY A 106 1.59 -17.81 -14.99
C GLY A 106 2.04 -16.74 -13.99
N VAL A 107 1.28 -16.59 -12.90
CA VAL A 107 1.53 -15.60 -11.84
C VAL A 107 2.95 -15.65 -11.31
N GLU A 108 3.42 -16.83 -10.92
CA GLU A 108 4.76 -17.01 -10.33
C GLU A 108 5.85 -16.59 -11.31
N THR A 109 5.70 -16.93 -12.59
CA THR A 109 6.66 -16.57 -13.64
C THR A 109 6.73 -15.05 -13.82
N GLN A 110 5.58 -14.37 -13.86
CA GLN A 110 5.53 -12.91 -13.94
C GLN A 110 6.18 -12.27 -12.70
N ASN A 111 5.76 -12.68 -11.51
CA ASN A 111 6.18 -12.06 -10.25
C ASN A 111 7.64 -12.36 -9.90
N SER A 112 8.19 -13.49 -10.34
CA SER A 112 9.60 -13.84 -10.14
C SER A 112 10.56 -12.82 -10.78
N VAL A 113 10.15 -12.14 -11.85
CA VAL A 113 10.95 -11.08 -12.47
C VAL A 113 11.11 -9.91 -11.50
N CYS A 114 10.05 -9.52 -10.80
CA CYS A 114 10.11 -8.47 -9.79
C CYS A 114 11.07 -8.86 -8.65
N MET A 115 11.04 -10.15 -8.27
CA MET A 115 11.85 -10.67 -7.16
C MET A 115 13.34 -10.79 -7.49
N SER A 116 13.77 -10.57 -8.74
CA SER A 116 15.20 -10.46 -9.04
C SER A 116 15.83 -9.20 -8.42
N CYS A 117 15.01 -8.21 -8.07
CA CYS A 117 15.47 -6.94 -7.49
C CYS A 117 14.77 -6.60 -6.17
N HIS A 118 13.52 -7.03 -5.96
CA HIS A 118 12.75 -6.75 -4.75
C HIS A 118 12.80 -7.89 -3.75
N LEU A 119 12.89 -7.55 -2.46
CA LEU A 119 12.90 -8.50 -1.35
C LEU A 119 11.48 -8.67 -0.78
N PRO A 120 10.95 -9.90 -0.66
CA PRO A 120 9.62 -10.16 -0.10
C PRO A 120 9.40 -9.54 1.29
N GLU A 121 10.41 -9.64 2.17
CA GLU A 121 10.33 -9.09 3.54
C GLU A 121 10.16 -7.55 3.52
N ALA A 122 10.86 -6.86 2.62
CA ALA A 122 10.74 -5.40 2.50
C ALA A 122 9.36 -5.00 1.95
N LEU A 123 8.82 -5.78 0.99
CA LEU A 123 7.50 -5.55 0.42
C LEU A 123 6.39 -5.79 1.45
N GLN A 124 6.49 -6.85 2.26
CA GLN A 124 5.56 -7.14 3.34
C GLN A 124 5.56 -6.02 4.40
N LYS A 125 6.74 -5.50 4.77
CA LYS A 125 6.85 -4.35 5.69
C LYS A 125 6.24 -3.08 5.12
N ALA A 126 6.39 -2.85 3.82
CA ALA A 126 5.78 -1.70 3.14
C ALA A 126 4.25 -1.83 3.09
N PHE A 127 3.75 -3.03 2.80
CA PHE A 127 2.32 -3.34 2.78
C PHE A 127 2.12 -4.85 2.93
N TRP A 128 1.54 -5.27 4.07
CA TRP A 128 1.39 -6.68 4.45
C TRP A 128 0.79 -7.59 3.36
N PRO A 129 -0.22 -7.14 2.56
CA PRO A 129 -0.79 -7.98 1.50
C PRO A 129 0.19 -8.47 0.43
N HIS A 130 1.39 -7.90 0.26
CA HIS A 130 2.32 -8.40 -0.75
C HIS A 130 2.66 -9.89 -0.57
N ASP A 131 2.81 -10.34 0.68
CA ASP A 131 3.21 -11.72 1.00
C ASP A 131 2.18 -12.75 0.51
N VAL A 132 0.91 -12.54 0.88
CA VAL A 132 -0.19 -13.47 0.53
C VAL A 132 -0.51 -13.45 -0.98
N HIS A 133 -0.16 -12.39 -1.69
CA HIS A 133 -0.44 -12.22 -3.12
C HIS A 133 0.70 -12.64 -4.04
N LEU A 134 1.93 -12.77 -3.53
CA LEU A 134 3.13 -12.96 -4.34
C LEU A 134 3.06 -14.15 -5.31
N ALA A 135 2.44 -15.26 -4.89
CA ALA A 135 2.24 -16.44 -5.73
C ALA A 135 0.80 -16.60 -6.25
N LYS A 136 -0.09 -15.66 -5.96
CA LYS A 136 -1.54 -15.81 -6.15
C LYS A 136 -2.14 -14.87 -7.18
N VAL A 137 -1.59 -13.68 -7.37
CA VAL A 137 -2.02 -12.72 -8.41
C VAL A 137 -0.83 -11.95 -8.96
N THR A 138 -0.86 -11.58 -10.24
CA THR A 138 0.22 -10.81 -10.88
C THR A 138 0.39 -9.43 -10.24
N CYS A 139 1.63 -8.99 -9.97
CA CYS A 139 1.90 -7.66 -9.39
C CYS A 139 1.28 -6.53 -10.24
N ALA A 140 1.27 -6.71 -11.56
CA ALA A 140 0.77 -5.72 -12.52
C ALA A 140 -0.77 -5.67 -12.62
N SER A 141 -1.51 -6.48 -11.84
CA SER A 141 -2.95 -6.26 -11.67
C SER A 141 -3.23 -5.01 -10.84
N CYS A 142 -2.33 -4.72 -9.89
CA CYS A 142 -2.45 -3.58 -8.97
C CYS A 142 -1.56 -2.42 -9.42
N HIS A 143 -0.31 -2.72 -9.81
CA HIS A 143 0.67 -1.72 -10.19
C HIS A 143 0.64 -1.36 -11.67
N GLN A 144 0.78 -0.07 -11.98
CA GLN A 144 0.97 0.43 -13.34
C GLN A 144 2.34 1.11 -13.43
N LEU A 145 3.31 0.40 -13.99
CA LEU A 145 4.72 0.82 -13.92
C LEU A 145 5.13 1.79 -15.03
N HIS A 146 4.54 1.67 -16.22
CA HIS A 146 4.90 2.51 -17.37
C HIS A 146 4.45 3.98 -17.26
N PRO A 147 3.22 4.30 -16.79
CA PRO A 147 2.82 5.68 -16.58
C PRO A 147 3.71 6.38 -15.54
N GLN A 148 3.75 7.72 -15.59
CA GLN A 148 4.54 8.53 -14.64
C GLN A 148 4.19 8.26 -13.18
N GLN A 149 2.94 7.87 -12.93
CA GLN A 149 2.42 7.64 -11.60
C GLN A 149 1.77 6.26 -11.51
N ASP A 150 2.15 5.52 -10.48
CA ASP A 150 1.62 4.20 -10.20
C ASP A 150 0.33 4.34 -9.38
N LYS A 151 -0.74 3.70 -9.87
CA LYS A 151 -2.08 3.74 -9.24
C LYS A 151 -2.02 3.39 -7.76
N MET A 152 -1.23 2.39 -7.37
CA MET A 152 -1.14 1.97 -5.96
C MET A 152 -0.60 3.05 -5.01
N GLN A 153 0.20 3.99 -5.51
CA GLN A 153 0.77 5.06 -4.70
C GLN A 153 -0.22 6.22 -4.47
N GLU A 154 -1.30 6.30 -5.24
CA GLU A 154 -2.30 7.38 -5.14
C GLU A 154 -3.55 6.99 -4.35
N LEU A 155 -3.74 5.70 -4.08
CA LEU A 155 -4.95 5.23 -3.41
C LEU A 155 -5.02 5.75 -1.98
N SER A 156 -6.15 6.38 -1.64
CA SER A 156 -6.52 6.63 -0.25
C SER A 156 -6.69 5.31 0.52
N ASP A 157 -6.74 5.37 1.85
CA ASP A 157 -7.00 4.18 2.68
C ASP A 157 -8.27 3.44 2.23
N LYS A 158 -9.34 4.19 1.94
CA LYS A 158 -10.58 3.65 1.38
C LYS A 158 -10.37 3.04 0.00
N GLY A 159 -9.61 3.70 -0.88
CA GLY A 159 -9.29 3.19 -2.22
C GLY A 159 -8.51 1.88 -2.18
N ARG A 160 -7.58 1.73 -1.23
CA ARG A 160 -6.83 0.49 -1.01
C ARG A 160 -7.73 -0.66 -0.56
N ILE A 161 -8.66 -0.39 0.37
CA ILE A 161 -9.66 -1.38 0.81
C ILE A 161 -10.59 -1.76 -0.35
N GLN A 162 -11.05 -0.78 -1.12
CA GLN A 162 -11.96 -1.02 -2.25
C GLN A 162 -11.33 -1.96 -3.29
N LEU A 163 -10.02 -1.84 -3.54
CA LEU A 163 -9.29 -2.74 -4.42
C LEU A 163 -9.39 -4.21 -3.98
N CYS A 164 -9.30 -4.47 -2.67
CA CYS A 164 -9.46 -5.80 -2.10
C CYS A 164 -10.86 -6.35 -2.40
N VAL A 165 -11.89 -5.56 -2.07
CA VAL A 165 -13.30 -5.93 -2.27
C VAL A 165 -13.59 -6.20 -3.74
N ASP A 166 -13.20 -5.28 -4.63
CA ASP A 166 -13.48 -5.39 -6.07
C ASP A 166 -12.84 -6.65 -6.69
N CYS A 167 -11.58 -6.93 -6.35
CA CYS A 167 -10.86 -8.07 -6.90
C CYS A 167 -11.40 -9.41 -6.37
N HIS A 168 -11.59 -9.52 -5.05
CA HIS A 168 -12.10 -10.77 -4.46
C HIS A 168 -13.56 -11.03 -4.84
N ARG A 169 -14.38 -9.99 -5.00
CA ARG A 169 -15.71 -10.12 -5.58
C ARG A 169 -15.65 -10.60 -7.02
N GLN A 170 -14.74 -10.05 -7.85
CA GLN A 170 -14.54 -10.56 -9.20
C GLN A 170 -14.10 -12.03 -9.21
N GLN A 171 -13.26 -12.46 -8.27
CA GLN A 171 -12.85 -13.86 -8.13
C GLN A 171 -14.04 -14.78 -7.81
N GLN A 172 -14.99 -14.33 -6.99
CA GLN A 172 -16.18 -15.09 -6.64
C GLN A 172 -17.23 -15.11 -7.77
N ASP A 173 -17.49 -13.95 -8.37
CA ASP A 173 -18.60 -13.74 -9.31
C ASP A 173 -18.25 -14.08 -10.77
N ASN A 174 -16.96 -14.12 -11.15
CA ASN A 174 -16.52 -14.32 -12.53
C ASN A 174 -15.86 -15.70 -12.72
N PRO A 175 -16.53 -16.68 -13.37
CA PRO A 175 -15.93 -17.98 -13.69
C PRO A 175 -14.70 -17.90 -14.61
N ALA A 176 -14.54 -16.80 -15.35
CA ALA A 176 -13.39 -16.56 -16.22
C ALA A 176 -12.27 -15.76 -15.52
N PHE A 177 -12.32 -15.61 -14.20
CA PHE A 177 -11.27 -14.95 -13.44
C PHE A 177 -9.92 -15.64 -13.66
N ASN A 178 -8.93 -14.86 -14.13
CA ASN A 178 -7.57 -15.34 -14.34
C ASN A 178 -6.60 -14.48 -13.51
N PRO A 179 -5.97 -15.04 -12.45
CA PRO A 179 -5.06 -14.28 -11.60
C PRO A 179 -3.78 -13.81 -12.30
N ALA A 180 -3.44 -14.39 -13.46
CA ALA A 180 -2.32 -13.95 -14.29
C ALA A 180 -2.67 -12.78 -15.22
N ALA A 181 -3.95 -12.44 -15.37
CA ALA A 181 -4.46 -11.41 -16.28
C ALA A 181 -5.75 -10.79 -15.73
N VAL A 182 -5.64 -10.02 -14.65
CA VAL A 182 -6.77 -9.39 -13.97
C VAL A 182 -7.07 -8.02 -14.61
N ARG A 183 -8.30 -7.85 -15.08
CA ARG A 183 -8.80 -6.57 -15.60
C ARG A 183 -9.79 -5.96 -14.62
N LEU A 184 -9.26 -5.21 -13.66
CA LEU A 184 -10.03 -4.39 -12.73
C LEU A 184 -10.55 -3.16 -13.50
N GLY A 185 -11.79 -3.22 -14.01
CA GLY A 185 -12.45 -2.04 -14.59
C GLY A 185 -13.26 -2.20 -15.87
N VAL A 186 -13.53 -3.41 -16.38
CA VAL A 186 -14.51 -3.59 -17.47
C VAL A 186 -15.39 -4.81 -17.19
N LEU A 187 -16.26 -4.69 -16.19
CA LEU A 187 -17.57 -5.30 -16.35
C LEU A 187 -18.26 -4.47 -17.43
N ALA A 188 -18.40 -5.03 -18.63
CA ALA A 188 -19.38 -4.54 -19.58
C ALA A 188 -20.73 -4.64 -18.88
N VAL A 189 -21.16 -3.55 -18.26
CA VAL A 189 -22.50 -3.44 -17.69
C VAL A 189 -23.42 -3.41 -18.91
N ALA A 190 -23.87 -4.58 -19.36
CA ALA A 190 -25.06 -4.67 -20.17
C ALA A 190 -26.13 -3.93 -19.36
N SER A 191 -26.49 -2.74 -19.83
CA SER A 191 -27.46 -1.85 -19.19
C SER A 191 -28.85 -2.43 -19.41
N THR A 192 -29.13 -3.58 -18.79
CA THR A 192 -30.48 -3.91 -18.40
C THR A 192 -30.75 -3.09 -17.16
N ALA A 193 -31.80 -2.26 -17.18
CA ALA A 193 -32.25 -1.50 -16.04
C ALA A 193 -32.25 -2.39 -14.79
N VAL A 194 -31.23 -2.20 -13.94
CA VAL A 194 -31.20 -2.83 -12.62
C VAL A 194 -32.21 -2.02 -11.83
N GLU A 195 -33.38 -2.59 -11.58
CA GLU A 195 -34.17 -2.16 -10.43
C GLU A 195 -33.19 -2.00 -9.28
N LYS A 196 -33.21 -0.84 -8.60
CA LYS A 196 -32.46 -0.66 -7.36
C LYS A 196 -32.98 -1.69 -6.35
N VAL A 197 -32.43 -2.89 -6.40
CA VAL A 197 -32.52 -3.88 -5.36
C VAL A 197 -31.62 -3.33 -4.26
N LEU A 198 -32.24 -2.64 -3.30
CA LEU A 198 -31.55 -1.95 -2.21
C LEU A 198 -30.69 -2.88 -1.35
N ALA A 199 -30.85 -4.21 -1.48
CA ALA A 199 -29.93 -5.23 -0.99
C ALA A 199 -30.23 -6.56 -1.70
N ARG A 200 -29.22 -7.24 -2.28
CA ARG A 200 -29.32 -8.67 -2.63
C ARG A 200 -29.47 -9.44 -1.32
N THR A 201 -30.70 -9.63 -0.90
CA THR A 201 -31.00 -10.13 0.43
C THR A 201 -30.88 -11.64 0.46
N MET A 202 -30.11 -12.20 1.38
CA MET A 202 -30.04 -13.65 1.53
C MET A 202 -31.24 -14.17 2.32
N ASN A 203 -32.04 -15.02 1.67
CA ASN A 203 -33.12 -15.77 2.32
C ASN A 203 -32.63 -17.20 2.54
N ILE A 204 -32.59 -17.65 3.80
CA ILE A 204 -32.25 -19.04 4.13
C ILE A 204 -33.53 -19.79 4.46
N ASN A 205 -33.88 -20.81 3.67
CA ASN A 205 -35.12 -21.58 3.82
C ASN A 205 -36.40 -20.72 3.88
N GLY A 206 -36.42 -19.60 3.15
CA GLY A 206 -37.54 -18.64 3.14
C GLY A 206 -37.62 -17.72 4.37
N VAL A 207 -36.64 -17.79 5.28
CA VAL A 207 -36.56 -16.94 6.47
C VAL A 207 -35.41 -15.93 6.32
N ARG A 208 -35.67 -14.69 6.71
CA ARG A 208 -34.67 -13.61 6.82
C ARG A 208 -34.65 -13.09 8.25
N TYR A 209 -33.51 -13.21 8.92
CA TYR A 209 -33.32 -12.59 10.23
C TYR A 209 -33.00 -11.11 10.09
N GLY A 210 -33.59 -10.30 10.96
CA GLY A 210 -33.33 -8.87 11.05
C GLY A 210 -33.47 -8.41 12.50
N MET A 211 -32.57 -7.52 12.92
CA MET A 211 -32.61 -6.91 14.24
C MET A 211 -32.94 -5.43 14.09
N VAL A 212 -34.03 -4.98 14.71
CA VAL A 212 -34.39 -3.56 14.77
C VAL A 212 -34.16 -3.07 16.19
N HIS A 213 -33.34 -2.04 16.33
CA HIS A 213 -33.13 -1.33 17.58
C HIS A 213 -33.77 0.06 17.51
N ASP A 214 -34.77 0.30 18.35
CA ASP A 214 -35.43 1.60 18.45
C ASP A 214 -34.61 2.56 19.32
N GLU A 215 -33.83 3.42 18.67
CA GLU A 215 -32.98 4.41 19.33
C GLU A 215 -33.78 5.47 20.11
N SER A 216 -35.07 5.70 19.78
CA SER A 216 -35.91 6.65 20.50
C SER A 216 -36.26 6.20 21.92
N ARG A 217 -36.18 4.89 22.18
CA ARG A 217 -36.45 4.26 23.47
C ARG A 217 -35.17 3.86 24.22
N CYS A 218 -34.01 4.01 23.59
CA CYS A 218 -32.75 3.68 24.20
C CYS A 218 -32.40 4.72 25.28
N ILE A 219 -32.35 4.28 26.53
CA ILE A 219 -32.01 5.12 27.69
C ILE A 219 -30.52 5.03 28.09
N GLY A 220 -29.71 4.28 27.33
CA GLY A 220 -28.29 4.14 27.61
C GLY A 220 -27.95 3.27 28.83
N CYS A 221 -28.81 2.33 29.22
CA CYS A 221 -28.62 1.50 30.42
C CYS A 221 -27.52 0.43 30.31
N THR A 222 -26.91 0.26 29.14
CA THR A 222 -25.84 -0.71 28.81
C THR A 222 -26.15 -2.19 29.07
N ALA A 223 -27.35 -2.56 29.53
CA ALA A 223 -27.71 -3.95 29.80
C ALA A 223 -27.57 -4.87 28.57
N CYS A 224 -27.77 -4.34 27.35
CA CYS A 224 -27.54 -5.09 26.13
C CYS A 224 -26.06 -5.45 25.92
N MET A 225 -25.12 -4.60 26.38
CA MET A 225 -23.69 -4.86 26.29
C MET A 225 -23.30 -6.02 27.22
N ASP A 226 -23.83 -6.02 28.45
CA ASP A 226 -23.58 -7.08 29.43
C ASP A 226 -24.16 -8.42 28.96
N ALA A 227 -25.42 -8.42 28.50
CA ALA A 227 -26.03 -9.61 27.91
C ALA A 227 -25.24 -10.15 26.71
N CYS A 228 -24.69 -9.27 25.87
CA CYS A 228 -23.87 -9.68 24.74
C CYS A 228 -22.56 -10.35 25.20
N ARG A 229 -21.90 -9.81 26.24
CA ARG A 229 -20.70 -10.40 26.83
C ARG A 229 -20.99 -11.77 27.42
N ASP A 230 -22.07 -11.90 28.18
CA ASP A 230 -22.45 -13.16 28.85
C ASP A 230 -22.78 -14.25 27.82
N VAL A 231 -23.55 -13.93 26.78
CA VAL A 231 -23.92 -14.92 25.76
C VAL A 231 -22.73 -15.34 24.90
N ASN A 232 -21.82 -14.41 24.58
CA ASN A 232 -20.72 -14.66 23.65
C ASN A 232 -19.37 -14.94 24.35
N GLN A 233 -19.35 -14.98 25.69
CA GLN A 233 -18.16 -15.21 26.51
C GLN A 233 -16.99 -14.30 26.09
N VAL A 234 -17.29 -13.02 25.92
CA VAL A 234 -16.35 -12.02 25.40
C VAL A 234 -15.27 -11.74 26.47
N PRO A 235 -13.97 -11.73 26.13
CA PRO A 235 -12.91 -11.47 27.10
C PRO A 235 -13.04 -10.11 27.79
N VAL A 236 -12.50 -10.01 29.01
CA VAL A 236 -12.51 -8.77 29.79
C VAL A 236 -11.81 -7.65 29.00
N GLY A 237 -12.44 -6.47 28.93
CA GLY A 237 -11.90 -5.29 28.26
C GLY A 237 -12.23 -5.19 26.77
N VAL A 238 -12.89 -6.18 26.16
CA VAL A 238 -13.38 -6.12 24.79
C VAL A 238 -14.92 -6.17 24.73
N SER A 239 -15.51 -5.71 23.62
CA SER A 239 -16.96 -5.74 23.42
C SER A 239 -17.31 -5.98 21.95
N ARG A 240 -18.38 -6.75 21.71
CA ARG A 240 -19.00 -6.91 20.38
C ARG A 240 -20.08 -5.87 20.09
N LEU A 241 -20.51 -5.14 21.13
CA LEU A 241 -21.62 -4.20 21.13
C LEU A 241 -21.32 -3.04 22.08
N THR A 242 -21.50 -1.81 21.62
CA THR A 242 -21.29 -0.61 22.44
C THR A 242 -22.47 0.34 22.28
N ILE A 243 -22.89 0.97 23.39
CA ILE A 243 -23.82 2.10 23.33
C ILE A 243 -23.02 3.40 23.31
N ILE A 244 -23.20 4.18 22.24
CA ILE A 244 -22.56 5.49 22.07
C ILE A 244 -23.53 6.56 22.54
N ARG A 245 -23.10 7.39 23.49
CA ARG A 245 -23.84 8.56 23.94
C ARG A 245 -23.48 9.77 23.08
N SER A 246 -24.48 10.53 22.64
CA SER A 246 -24.27 11.79 21.92
C SER A 246 -23.67 12.87 22.81
N GLU A 247 -23.21 13.95 22.17
CA GLU A 247 -23.02 15.23 22.86
C GLU A 247 -24.32 15.72 23.51
N PRO A 248 -24.24 16.51 24.60
CA PRO A 248 -25.41 17.10 25.23
C PRO A 248 -26.14 18.03 24.27
N ILE A 249 -27.45 17.89 24.21
CA ILE A 249 -28.34 18.70 23.37
C ILE A 249 -29.16 19.59 24.30
N GLY A 250 -29.08 20.91 24.09
CA GLY A 250 -29.77 21.90 24.92
C GLY A 250 -28.86 22.52 25.98
N SER A 251 -29.45 23.27 26.91
CA SER A 251 -28.77 23.99 27.98
C SER A 251 -29.36 23.63 29.32
N PHE A 252 -28.55 23.68 30.38
CA PHE A 252 -29.01 23.43 31.74
C PHE A 252 -30.24 24.31 32.09
N PRO A 253 -31.30 23.75 32.70
CA PRO A 253 -31.44 22.37 33.20
C PRO A 253 -31.95 21.34 32.17
N ASP A 254 -32.36 21.78 30.97
CA ASP A 254 -33.02 20.96 29.95
C ASP A 254 -32.05 20.26 28.98
N VAL A 255 -31.02 19.60 29.52
CA VAL A 255 -30.04 18.86 28.71
C VAL A 255 -30.58 17.47 28.36
N LYS A 256 -30.46 17.09 27.07
CA LYS A 256 -30.85 15.77 26.56
C LYS A 256 -29.66 15.07 25.93
N TYR A 257 -29.72 13.74 25.90
CA TYR A 257 -28.77 12.88 25.20
C TYR A 257 -29.50 11.93 24.26
N ARG A 258 -28.83 11.50 23.20
CA ARG A 258 -29.25 10.39 22.35
C ARG A 258 -28.27 9.24 22.53
N PHE A 259 -28.77 8.01 22.38
CA PHE A 259 -27.98 6.80 22.53
C PHE A 259 -28.08 5.96 21.27
N PHE A 260 -26.93 5.61 20.70
CA PHE A 260 -26.82 4.86 19.46
C PHE A 260 -26.25 3.48 19.74
N ARG A 261 -26.81 2.45 19.09
CA ARG A 261 -26.33 1.08 19.23
C ARG A 261 -25.28 0.80 18.16
N HIS A 262 -24.03 0.64 18.58
CA HIS A 262 -22.91 0.35 17.69
C HIS A 262 -22.50 -1.13 17.78
N SER A 263 -22.74 -1.89 16.71
CA SER A 263 -22.34 -3.30 16.58
C SER A 263 -22.21 -3.71 15.11
N CYS A 264 -21.82 -4.97 14.88
CA CYS A 264 -22.00 -5.63 13.59
C CYS A 264 -23.45 -5.48 13.10
N GLN A 265 -23.61 -5.14 11.83
CA GLN A 265 -24.90 -4.96 11.16
C GLN A 265 -25.34 -6.20 10.36
N HIS A 266 -24.49 -7.24 10.31
CA HIS A 266 -24.70 -8.46 9.53
C HIS A 266 -25.15 -8.16 8.09
N CYS A 267 -24.37 -7.31 7.41
CA CYS A 267 -24.66 -6.83 6.06
C CYS A 267 -24.91 -8.00 5.10
N ASP A 268 -25.90 -7.85 4.20
CA ASP A 268 -26.08 -8.80 3.09
C ASP A 268 -24.88 -8.76 2.11
N ASP A 269 -24.40 -7.56 1.79
CA ASP A 269 -23.14 -7.30 1.07
C ASP A 269 -22.05 -6.99 2.12
N ALA A 270 -21.38 -8.03 2.60
CA ALA A 270 -20.45 -7.97 3.72
C ALA A 270 -18.99 -7.88 3.26
N PRO A 271 -18.41 -6.67 3.14
CA PRO A 271 -17.02 -6.54 2.68
C PRO A 271 -16.03 -7.22 3.63
N CYS A 272 -16.40 -7.43 4.90
CA CYS A 272 -15.59 -8.17 5.87
C CYS A 272 -15.51 -9.68 5.59
N VAL A 273 -16.50 -10.25 4.89
CA VAL A 273 -16.52 -11.62 4.39
C VAL A 273 -15.70 -11.70 3.10
N ASP A 274 -15.95 -10.79 2.17
CA ASP A 274 -15.29 -10.78 0.84
C ASP A 274 -13.76 -10.68 0.92
N VAL A 275 -13.24 -9.89 1.87
CA VAL A 275 -11.79 -9.69 2.02
C VAL A 275 -11.11 -10.76 2.87
N CYS A 276 -11.83 -11.75 3.41
CA CYS A 276 -11.24 -12.72 4.31
C CYS A 276 -10.48 -13.81 3.52
N PRO A 277 -9.13 -13.87 3.59
CA PRO A 277 -8.36 -14.77 2.73
C PRO A 277 -8.48 -16.24 3.12
N THR A 278 -8.87 -16.53 4.37
CA THR A 278 -8.98 -17.90 4.90
C THR A 278 -10.41 -18.42 4.92
N GLY A 279 -11.40 -17.59 4.57
CA GLY A 279 -12.81 -17.90 4.77
C GLY A 279 -13.24 -17.92 6.24
N ALA A 280 -12.43 -17.35 7.15
CA ALA A 280 -12.76 -17.24 8.56
C ALA A 280 -13.98 -16.34 8.81
N SER A 281 -14.11 -15.22 8.12
CA SER A 281 -15.35 -14.45 8.08
C SER A 281 -16.26 -15.09 7.02
N PHE A 282 -17.49 -15.44 7.39
CA PHE A 282 -18.43 -16.11 6.50
C PHE A 282 -19.87 -15.74 6.84
N HIS A 283 -20.79 -16.06 5.93
CA HIS A 283 -22.20 -16.08 6.24
C HIS A 283 -22.61 -17.48 6.68
N ASP A 284 -23.19 -17.59 7.87
CA ASP A 284 -23.72 -18.85 8.35
C ASP A 284 -24.81 -19.39 7.40
N ALA A 285 -24.64 -20.62 6.94
CA ALA A 285 -25.51 -21.20 5.93
C ALA A 285 -26.93 -21.47 6.43
N ALA A 286 -27.14 -21.54 7.75
CA ALA A 286 -28.44 -21.80 8.36
C ALA A 286 -29.25 -20.52 8.66
N SER A 287 -28.57 -19.40 8.91
CA SER A 287 -29.21 -18.15 9.36
C SER A 287 -28.92 -16.93 8.46
N GLY A 288 -27.89 -16.99 7.61
CA GLY A 288 -27.42 -15.87 6.79
C GLY A 288 -26.63 -14.81 7.57
N ILE A 289 -26.46 -15.01 8.88
CA ILE A 289 -25.76 -14.10 9.78
C ILE A 289 -24.26 -14.12 9.48
N VAL A 290 -23.65 -12.94 9.35
CA VAL A 290 -22.19 -12.82 9.27
C VAL A 290 -21.56 -13.24 10.59
N ASP A 291 -20.67 -14.22 10.57
CA ASP A 291 -19.91 -14.71 11.73
C ASP A 291 -18.44 -14.94 11.39
N VAL A 292 -17.62 -15.21 12.42
CA VAL A 292 -16.19 -15.43 12.30
C VAL A 292 -15.80 -16.75 12.96
N ASN A 293 -15.24 -17.68 12.19
CA ASN A 293 -14.63 -18.90 12.68
C ASN A 293 -13.22 -18.60 13.24
N PRO A 294 -13.01 -18.72 14.56
CA PRO A 294 -11.73 -18.38 15.19
C PRO A 294 -10.60 -19.33 14.75
N ASP A 295 -10.89 -20.58 14.42
CA ASP A 295 -9.88 -21.59 14.07
C ASP A 295 -9.26 -21.35 12.69
N LEU A 296 -9.99 -20.68 11.79
CA LEU A 296 -9.50 -20.28 10.47
C LEU A 296 -8.88 -18.88 10.47
N CYS A 297 -9.04 -18.11 11.56
CA CYS A 297 -8.62 -16.72 11.62
C CYS A 297 -7.13 -16.59 11.90
N VAL A 298 -6.40 -16.00 10.94
CA VAL A 298 -4.94 -15.76 11.06
C VAL A 298 -4.58 -14.39 11.63
N GLY A 299 -5.57 -13.62 12.10
CA GLY A 299 -5.32 -12.31 12.71
C GLY A 299 -4.86 -11.21 11.74
N CYS A 300 -5.12 -11.33 10.44
CA CYS A 300 -4.71 -10.35 9.43
C CYS A 300 -5.46 -8.99 9.49
N GLN A 301 -6.58 -8.93 10.23
CA GLN A 301 -7.40 -7.72 10.44
C GLN A 301 -8.01 -7.05 9.20
N TYR A 302 -7.94 -7.68 8.02
CA TYR A 302 -8.56 -7.14 6.80
C TYR A 302 -10.06 -6.92 6.94
N CYS A 303 -10.76 -7.84 7.60
CA CYS A 303 -12.19 -7.73 7.85
C CYS A 303 -12.54 -6.48 8.68
N ILE A 304 -11.69 -6.10 9.64
CA ILE A 304 -11.84 -4.87 10.43
C ILE A 304 -11.58 -3.64 9.56
N ALA A 305 -10.51 -3.68 8.74
CA ALA A 305 -10.18 -2.58 7.85
C ALA A 305 -11.31 -2.29 6.85
N ALA A 306 -11.92 -3.35 6.31
CA ALA A 306 -12.99 -3.28 5.32
C ALA A 306 -14.38 -2.97 5.90
N CYS A 307 -14.61 -3.25 7.19
CA CYS A 307 -15.90 -2.97 7.82
C CYS A 307 -16.16 -1.46 7.91
N PRO A 308 -17.31 -0.95 7.42
CA PRO A 308 -17.67 0.46 7.54
C PRO A 308 -18.11 0.86 8.96
N TYR A 309 -18.37 -0.11 9.86
CA TYR A 309 -18.92 0.10 11.22
C TYR A 309 -17.94 -0.30 12.33
N ARG A 310 -16.63 -0.14 12.10
CA ARG A 310 -15.51 -0.62 12.95
C ARG A 310 -15.77 -0.68 14.46
#